data_AF-A0A0W0HE14-F1
#
_entry.id   AF-A0A0W0HE14-F1
#
_cell.length_a   1.000
_cell.length_b   1.000
_cell.length_c   1.000
_cell.angle_alpha   90.00
_cell.angle_beta   90.00
_cell.angle_gamma   90.00
#
_symmetry.space_group_name_H-M   'P 1'
#
loop_
_entity.id
_entity.type
_entity.pdbx_description
1 polymer ?
#
loop_
_entity_poly.entity_id
_entity_poly.type
_entity_poly.pdbx_seq_one_letter_code
_entity_poly.pdbx_strand_id
1 'polypeptide(L)'
;MLIPISEILSNNDNYAFKGSCENALEYQLKKVLHLTKEVEKGLDDQASGPYFYVTDEKFSYSLDALIHNLSILTEYYHGWVVFSHIGTNSQGKTKYIPLKKDEKLSTEIDKIFKLNSIGVLSSPQKYRGDFYEDCKKAFLKAYDFLFVGKFYEIYVLNNYLKHNTVVMSYAPKAMLGHREVSIPFVHIGKPNDRLLNASVFKTLIDHELDEHGKLASIEDDYFVNIINATARPVCSVGGYKVYDINGLDYLKGGSSVGLSMESIVEVAHELVSNIARVFIESSKTNPDRGIKLNRLVDEITARPPKTLTKLVNA
;
A
#
# COMPACT_ATOMS: atom_id res chain seq x y z
N MET A 1 -20.40 6.63 -9.00
CA MET A 1 -20.16 6.92 -10.42
C MET A 1 -20.55 8.36 -10.70
N LEU A 2 -19.63 9.11 -11.29
CA LEU A 2 -19.83 10.51 -11.71
C LEU A 2 -20.43 10.63 -13.10
N ILE A 3 -20.17 9.66 -13.99
CA ILE A 3 -20.70 9.71 -15.35
C ILE A 3 -22.25 9.75 -15.33
N PRO A 4 -22.88 10.69 -16.05
CA PRO A 4 -24.35 10.78 -16.09
C PRO A 4 -24.98 9.53 -16.71
N ILE A 5 -26.12 9.09 -16.18
CA ILE A 5 -26.85 7.90 -16.69
C ILE A 5 -27.18 8.03 -18.18
N SER A 6 -27.49 9.23 -18.65
CA SER A 6 -27.80 9.53 -20.06
C SER A 6 -26.64 9.31 -21.03
N GLU A 7 -25.42 9.13 -20.52
CA GLU A 7 -24.19 8.93 -21.30
C GLU A 7 -23.80 7.45 -21.40
N ILE A 8 -24.48 6.59 -20.63
CA ILE A 8 -24.21 5.15 -20.55
C ILE A 8 -24.82 4.45 -21.79
N LEU A 9 -23.98 4.16 -22.78
CA LEU A 9 -24.37 3.61 -24.10
C LEU A 9 -25.05 2.23 -24.02
N SER A 10 -24.58 1.34 -23.14
CA SER A 10 -25.24 0.06 -22.78
C SER A 10 -25.50 0.06 -21.27
N ASN A 11 -26.74 0.34 -20.86
CA ASN A 11 -27.09 0.43 -19.45
C ASN A 11 -26.84 -0.90 -18.72
N ASN A 12 -27.27 -2.03 -19.29
CA ASN A 12 -27.17 -3.33 -18.61
C ASN A 12 -25.72 -3.77 -18.38
N ASP A 13 -24.86 -3.66 -19.39
CA ASP A 13 -23.46 -4.10 -19.27
C ASP A 13 -22.67 -3.19 -18.32
N ASN A 14 -22.93 -1.88 -18.34
CA ASN A 14 -22.29 -0.94 -17.43
C ASN A 14 -22.65 -1.22 -15.96
N TYR A 15 -23.93 -1.44 -15.65
CA TYR A 15 -24.35 -1.76 -14.29
C TYR A 15 -23.82 -3.12 -13.84
N ALA A 16 -23.78 -4.11 -14.74
CA ALA A 16 -23.18 -5.42 -14.47
C ALA A 16 -21.68 -5.27 -14.16
N PHE A 17 -20.93 -4.57 -15.02
CA PHE A 17 -19.50 -4.35 -14.83
C PHE A 17 -19.19 -3.62 -13.53
N LYS A 18 -19.94 -2.54 -13.25
CA LYS A 18 -19.86 -1.81 -11.98
C LYS A 18 -20.07 -2.73 -10.77
N GLY A 19 -21.15 -3.52 -10.79
CA GLY A 19 -21.48 -4.45 -9.71
C GLY A 19 -20.40 -5.52 -9.52
N SER A 20 -19.85 -6.05 -10.62
CA SER A 20 -18.73 -6.99 -10.58
C SER A 20 -17.47 -6.37 -9.99
N CYS A 21 -17.10 -5.14 -10.36
CA CYS A 21 -15.95 -4.43 -9.79
C CYS A 21 -16.14 -4.14 -8.29
N GLU A 22 -17.34 -3.74 -7.88
CA GLU A 22 -17.68 -3.53 -6.47
C GLU A 22 -17.54 -4.82 -5.66
N ASN A 23 -18.15 -5.91 -6.11
CA ASN A 23 -18.07 -7.21 -5.44
C ASN A 23 -16.64 -7.77 -5.39
N ALA A 24 -15.87 -7.57 -6.47
CA ALA A 24 -14.49 -8.01 -6.52
C ALA A 24 -13.61 -7.23 -5.52
N LEU A 25 -13.80 -5.91 -5.41
CA LEU A 25 -13.10 -5.11 -4.40
C LEU A 25 -13.47 -5.54 -2.97
N GLU A 26 -14.76 -5.76 -2.69
CA GLU A 26 -15.20 -6.29 -1.39
C GLU A 26 -14.57 -7.65 -1.06
N TYR A 27 -14.46 -8.53 -2.05
CA TYR A 27 -13.80 -9.82 -1.89
C TYR A 27 -12.30 -9.66 -1.56
N GLN A 28 -11.58 -8.79 -2.28
CA GLN A 28 -10.16 -8.56 -2.01
C GLN A 28 -9.92 -7.94 -0.63
N LEU A 29 -10.78 -7.01 -0.18
CA LEU A 29 -10.70 -6.44 1.17
C LEU A 29 -10.83 -7.53 2.25
N LYS A 30 -11.80 -8.45 2.11
CA LYS A 30 -11.97 -9.57 3.05
C LYS A 30 -10.80 -10.54 3.02
N LYS A 31 -10.25 -10.80 1.83
CA LYS A 31 -9.08 -11.66 1.66
C LYS A 31 -7.85 -11.07 2.36
N VAL A 32 -7.61 -9.77 2.20
CA VAL A 32 -6.52 -9.08 2.90
C VAL A 32 -6.75 -9.08 4.41
N LEU A 33 -7.96 -8.84 4.89
CA LEU A 33 -8.29 -8.98 6.32
C LEU A 33 -7.91 -10.37 6.85
N HIS A 34 -8.36 -11.44 6.18
CA HIS A 34 -8.06 -12.81 6.57
C HIS A 34 -6.56 -13.06 6.69
N LEU A 35 -5.78 -12.73 5.65
CA LEU A 35 -4.32 -12.91 5.64
C LEU A 35 -3.63 -12.04 6.69
N THR A 36 -4.14 -10.82 6.92
CA THR A 36 -3.61 -9.93 7.97
C THR A 36 -3.78 -10.57 9.34
N LYS A 37 -4.93 -11.18 9.64
CA LYS A 37 -5.15 -11.88 10.92
C LYS A 37 -4.24 -13.10 11.10
N GLU A 38 -3.95 -13.84 10.04
CA GLU A 38 -2.98 -14.94 10.11
C GLU A 38 -1.58 -14.41 10.43
N VAL A 39 -1.15 -13.33 9.78
CA VAL A 39 0.16 -12.71 10.02
C VAL A 39 0.26 -12.10 11.42
N GLU A 40 -0.78 -11.37 11.87
CA GLU A 40 -0.84 -10.82 13.24
C GLU A 40 -0.68 -11.90 14.30
N LYS A 41 -1.36 -13.03 14.13
CA LYS A 41 -1.24 -14.18 15.03
C LYS A 41 0.19 -14.74 15.02
N GLY A 42 0.77 -14.94 13.83
CA GLY A 42 2.14 -15.44 13.71
C GLY A 42 3.17 -14.50 14.37
N LEU A 43 2.96 -13.19 14.29
CA LEU A 43 3.79 -12.19 14.99
C LEU A 43 3.65 -12.28 16.51
N ASP A 44 2.43 -12.45 17.02
CA ASP A 44 2.17 -12.57 18.46
C ASP A 44 2.75 -13.89 19.02
N ASP A 45 2.66 -14.98 18.26
CA ASP A 45 3.28 -16.27 18.58
C ASP A 45 4.83 -16.14 18.56
N GLN A 46 5.40 -15.47 17.57
CA GLN A 46 6.85 -15.21 17.49
C GLN A 46 7.34 -14.32 18.65
N ALA A 47 6.55 -13.34 19.06
CA ALA A 47 6.92 -12.43 20.15
C ALA A 47 6.95 -13.14 21.51
N SER A 48 5.99 -14.03 21.76
CA SER A 48 5.90 -14.81 23.00
C SER A 48 6.85 -16.02 23.04
N GLY A 49 7.28 -16.51 21.88
CA GLY A 49 8.21 -17.62 21.77
C GLY A 49 9.63 -17.30 22.25
N PRO A 50 10.44 -18.33 22.60
CA PRO A 50 11.80 -18.12 23.11
C PRO A 50 12.84 -17.87 22.00
N TYR A 51 12.47 -18.01 20.73
CA TYR A 51 13.41 -18.06 19.61
C TYR A 51 13.69 -16.68 19.00
N PHE A 52 14.92 -16.49 18.54
CA PHE A 52 15.38 -15.33 17.76
C PHE A 52 15.21 -15.53 16.24
N TYR A 53 14.48 -16.58 15.86
CA TYR A 53 14.29 -16.97 14.47
C TYR A 53 12.84 -17.37 14.25
N VAL A 54 12.33 -17.10 13.04
CA VAL A 54 11.04 -17.59 12.58
C VAL A 54 11.22 -19.04 12.14
N THR A 55 10.59 -19.96 12.87
CA THR A 55 10.68 -21.40 12.60
C THR A 55 9.45 -21.97 11.90
N ASP A 56 8.35 -21.23 11.84
CA ASP A 56 7.12 -21.67 11.18
C ASP A 56 7.09 -21.24 9.70
N GLU A 57 7.22 -22.21 8.81
CA GLU A 57 7.11 -21.98 7.36
C GLU A 57 5.71 -21.50 6.95
N LYS A 58 4.65 -21.90 7.67
CA LYS A 58 3.29 -21.46 7.33
C LYS A 58 3.14 -19.96 7.54
N PHE A 59 3.71 -19.43 8.62
CA PHE A 59 3.76 -18.00 8.86
C PHE A 59 4.47 -17.27 7.70
N SER A 60 5.54 -17.87 7.18
CA SER A 60 6.25 -17.34 6.01
C SER A 60 5.38 -17.28 4.76
N TYR A 61 4.59 -18.32 4.48
CA TYR A 61 3.65 -18.34 3.36
C TYR A 61 2.50 -17.35 3.54
N SER A 62 1.96 -17.20 4.76
CA SER A 62 0.92 -16.21 5.04
C SER A 62 1.42 -14.78 4.84
N LEU A 63 2.67 -14.48 5.20
CA LEU A 63 3.27 -13.16 4.95
C LEU A 63 3.47 -12.90 3.45
N ASP A 64 4.02 -13.86 2.71
CA ASP A 64 4.18 -13.76 1.26
C ASP A 64 2.82 -13.52 0.58
N ALA A 65 1.83 -14.33 0.95
CA ALA A 65 0.47 -14.17 0.48
C ALA A 65 -0.11 -12.79 0.83
N LEU A 66 0.13 -12.27 2.03
CA LEU A 66 -0.31 -10.93 2.41
C LEU A 66 0.32 -9.86 1.51
N ILE A 67 1.65 -9.86 1.34
CA ILE A 67 2.36 -8.89 0.50
C ILE A 67 1.84 -8.92 -0.95
N HIS A 68 1.66 -10.12 -1.49
CA HIS A 68 1.10 -10.31 -2.82
C HIS A 68 -0.32 -9.77 -2.94
N ASN A 69 -1.19 -10.08 -1.96
CA ASN A 69 -2.59 -9.66 -2.00
C ASN A 69 -2.80 -8.18 -1.69
N LEU A 70 -1.87 -7.52 -0.98
CA LEU A 70 -1.85 -6.06 -0.85
C LEU A 70 -1.63 -5.39 -2.21
N SER A 71 -0.69 -5.91 -3.01
CA SER A 71 -0.47 -5.42 -4.38
C SER A 71 -1.68 -5.64 -5.28
N ILE A 72 -2.30 -6.82 -5.20
CA ILE A 72 -3.55 -7.12 -5.92
C ILE A 72 -4.66 -6.14 -5.49
N LEU A 73 -4.83 -5.91 -4.19
CA LEU A 73 -5.85 -5.00 -3.68
C LEU A 73 -5.68 -3.57 -4.24
N THR A 74 -4.45 -3.08 -4.34
CA THR A 74 -4.15 -1.79 -5.00
C THR A 74 -4.61 -1.76 -6.46
N GLU A 75 -4.35 -2.83 -7.22
CA GLU A 75 -4.77 -2.92 -8.62
C GLU A 75 -6.30 -3.02 -8.78
N TYR A 76 -6.97 -3.78 -7.91
CA TYR A 76 -8.44 -3.87 -7.90
C TYR A 76 -9.07 -2.54 -7.50
N TYR A 77 -8.49 -1.83 -6.54
CA TYR A 77 -8.95 -0.50 -6.17
C TYR A 77 -8.76 0.49 -7.33
N HIS A 78 -7.64 0.45 -8.04
CA HIS A 78 -7.44 1.26 -9.24
C HIS A 78 -8.54 1.03 -10.28
N GLY A 79 -8.81 -0.24 -10.59
CA GLY A 79 -9.91 -0.61 -11.49
C GLY A 79 -11.26 -0.10 -10.98
N TRP A 80 -11.55 -0.25 -9.70
CA TRP A 80 -12.77 0.25 -9.09
C TRP A 80 -12.89 1.79 -9.18
N VAL A 81 -11.80 2.55 -8.98
CA VAL A 81 -11.83 4.01 -9.12
C VAL A 81 -12.18 4.41 -10.56
N VAL A 82 -11.53 3.79 -11.54
CA VAL A 82 -11.75 4.06 -12.96
C VAL A 82 -13.18 3.70 -13.38
N PHE A 83 -13.60 2.47 -13.10
CA PHE A 83 -14.84 1.93 -13.68
C PHE A 83 -16.10 2.14 -12.85
N SER A 84 -15.99 2.19 -11.51
CA SER A 84 -17.15 2.27 -10.61
C SER A 84 -17.30 3.62 -9.90
N HIS A 85 -16.19 4.19 -9.42
CA HIS A 85 -16.21 5.46 -8.69
C HIS A 85 -16.43 6.65 -9.64
N ILE A 86 -15.58 6.78 -10.66
CA ILE A 86 -15.66 7.83 -11.68
C ILE A 86 -16.59 7.39 -12.80
N GLY A 87 -16.29 6.26 -13.44
CA GLY A 87 -17.03 5.73 -14.58
C GLY A 87 -16.39 6.11 -15.92
N THR A 88 -16.65 5.28 -16.92
CA THR A 88 -16.19 5.48 -18.31
C THR A 88 -17.20 4.88 -19.28
N ASN A 89 -17.21 5.40 -20.51
CA ASN A 89 -18.02 4.89 -21.62
C ASN A 89 -17.44 3.64 -22.29
N SER A 90 -16.20 3.25 -21.97
CA SER A 90 -15.55 2.06 -22.53
C SER A 90 -14.95 1.20 -21.43
N GLN A 91 -15.42 -0.03 -21.28
CA GLN A 91 -14.81 -0.99 -20.37
C GLN A 91 -13.66 -1.72 -21.06
N GLY A 92 -12.54 -1.86 -20.36
CA GLY A 92 -11.34 -2.49 -20.89
C GLY A 92 -10.40 -2.91 -19.78
N LYS A 93 -9.23 -3.44 -20.15
CA LYS A 93 -8.18 -3.73 -19.18
C LYS A 93 -7.51 -2.42 -18.77
N THR A 94 -7.63 -2.05 -17.50
CA THR A 94 -6.80 -0.98 -16.94
C THR A 94 -5.48 -1.54 -16.41
N LYS A 95 -4.45 -0.70 -16.36
CA LYS A 95 -3.15 -1.02 -15.76
C LYS A 95 -2.87 -0.02 -14.66
N TYR A 96 -2.64 -0.52 -13.45
CA TYR A 96 -2.13 0.33 -12.36
C TYR A 96 -0.72 0.84 -12.71
N ILE A 97 -0.56 2.16 -12.61
CA ILE A 97 0.72 2.84 -12.76
C ILE A 97 0.93 3.66 -11.48
N PRO A 98 2.01 3.43 -10.71
CA PRO A 98 2.33 4.24 -9.54
C PRO A 98 2.53 5.71 -9.93
N LEU A 99 1.88 6.61 -9.20
CA LEU A 99 1.90 8.04 -9.47
C LEU A 99 2.71 8.78 -8.42
N LYS A 100 3.75 9.50 -8.85
CA LYS A 100 4.57 10.36 -7.99
C LYS A 100 3.90 11.72 -7.81
N LYS A 101 3.99 12.31 -6.62
CA LYS A 101 3.49 13.66 -6.35
C LYS A 101 4.56 14.69 -6.71
N ASP A 102 4.84 14.78 -8.01
CA ASP A 102 5.84 15.66 -8.60
C ASP A 102 5.23 16.48 -9.77
N GLU A 103 6.07 17.26 -10.46
CA GLU A 103 5.67 18.11 -11.58
C GLU A 103 5.03 17.34 -12.75
N LYS A 104 5.28 16.03 -12.86
CA LYS A 104 4.75 15.18 -13.95
C LYS A 104 3.38 14.60 -13.62
N LEU A 105 2.89 14.73 -12.38
CA LEU A 105 1.65 14.12 -11.90
C LEU A 105 0.46 14.39 -12.83
N SER A 106 0.22 15.65 -13.20
CA SER A 106 -0.91 16.01 -14.07
C SER A 106 -0.85 15.29 -15.41
N THR A 107 0.34 15.24 -16.02
CA THR A 107 0.56 14.60 -17.32
C THR A 107 0.30 13.09 -17.25
N GLU A 108 0.71 12.43 -16.17
CA GLU A 108 0.47 10.99 -15.98
C GLU A 108 -1.02 10.68 -15.75
N ILE A 109 -1.74 11.53 -15.00
CA ILE A 109 -3.19 11.39 -14.84
C ILE A 109 -3.91 11.55 -16.18
N ASP A 110 -3.52 12.55 -16.99
CA ASP A 110 -4.15 12.78 -18.30
C ASP A 110 -3.94 11.57 -19.25
N LYS A 111 -2.79 10.88 -19.16
CA LYS A 111 -2.56 9.60 -19.88
C LYS A 111 -3.51 8.49 -19.44
N ILE A 112 -3.73 8.33 -18.13
CA ILE A 112 -4.67 7.33 -17.58
C ILE A 112 -6.09 7.63 -18.06
N PHE A 113 -6.49 8.91 -18.03
CA PHE A 113 -7.82 9.35 -18.44
C PHE A 113 -8.05 9.09 -19.92
N LYS A 114 -7.07 9.45 -20.76
CA LYS A 114 -7.11 9.18 -22.20
C LYS A 114 -7.20 7.69 -22.51
N LEU A 115 -6.40 6.86 -21.83
CA LEU A 115 -6.39 5.40 -22.06
C LEU A 115 -7.74 4.76 -21.73
N ASN A 116 -8.43 5.26 -20.70
CA ASN A 116 -9.67 4.71 -20.19
C ASN A 116 -10.91 5.51 -20.64
N SER A 117 -10.79 6.46 -21.58
CA SER A 117 -11.89 7.33 -22.03
C SER A 117 -12.64 8.05 -20.88
N ILE A 118 -11.93 8.42 -19.82
CA ILE A 118 -12.50 9.15 -18.67
C ILE A 118 -12.71 10.62 -19.06
N GLY A 119 -13.81 11.22 -18.61
CA GLY A 119 -14.12 12.64 -18.88
C GLY A 119 -14.65 12.90 -20.30
N VAL A 120 -14.85 11.86 -21.12
CA VAL A 120 -15.38 11.98 -22.48
C VAL A 120 -16.88 11.70 -22.47
N LEU A 121 -17.68 12.70 -22.83
CA LEU A 121 -19.14 12.57 -22.97
C LEU A 121 -19.52 12.38 -24.44
N SER A 122 -20.48 11.49 -24.69
CA SER A 122 -21.11 11.29 -26.00
C SER A 122 -22.11 12.39 -26.34
N SER A 123 -22.76 12.99 -25.33
CA SER A 123 -23.68 14.14 -25.48
C SER A 123 -23.28 15.33 -24.59
N PRO A 124 -22.11 15.96 -24.83
CA PRO A 124 -21.55 16.99 -23.94
C PRO A 124 -22.48 18.19 -23.70
N GLN A 125 -23.36 18.50 -24.66
CA GLN A 125 -24.34 19.58 -24.57
C GLN A 125 -25.33 19.44 -23.40
N LYS A 126 -25.51 18.22 -22.86
CA LYS A 126 -26.42 17.93 -21.75
C LYS A 126 -25.80 18.19 -20.37
N TYR A 127 -24.49 18.37 -20.30
CA TYR A 127 -23.78 18.59 -19.04
C TYR A 127 -23.45 20.07 -18.85
N ARG A 128 -23.90 20.66 -17.75
CA ARG A 128 -23.57 22.04 -17.37
C ARG A 128 -22.34 22.01 -16.46
N GLY A 129 -21.13 22.07 -17.03
CA GLY A 129 -19.88 22.10 -16.29
C GLY A 129 -18.69 21.52 -17.06
N ASP A 130 -17.54 21.48 -16.41
CA ASP A 130 -16.34 20.82 -16.93
C ASP A 130 -16.23 19.41 -16.34
N PHE A 131 -16.86 18.45 -17.02
CA PHE A 131 -16.91 17.07 -16.57
C PHE A 131 -15.51 16.43 -16.46
N TYR A 132 -14.57 16.85 -17.31
CA TYR A 132 -13.20 16.34 -17.26
C TYR A 132 -12.53 16.75 -15.95
N GLU A 133 -12.61 18.02 -15.60
CA GLU A 133 -12.04 18.54 -14.35
C GLU A 133 -12.73 17.97 -13.10
N ASP A 134 -14.03 17.74 -13.15
CA ASP A 134 -14.76 17.08 -12.06
C ASP A 134 -14.30 15.62 -11.87
N CYS A 135 -14.09 14.88 -12.97
CA CYS A 135 -13.49 13.55 -12.93
C CYS A 135 -12.06 13.59 -12.36
N LYS A 136 -11.26 14.57 -12.76
CA LYS A 136 -9.86 14.73 -12.31
C LYS A 136 -9.78 15.00 -10.82
N LYS A 137 -10.62 15.89 -10.29
CA LYS A 137 -10.73 16.18 -8.85
C LYS A 137 -11.14 14.94 -8.06
N ALA A 138 -12.12 14.19 -8.55
CA ALA A 138 -12.58 12.97 -7.87
C ALA A 138 -11.52 11.86 -7.90
N PHE A 139 -10.81 11.70 -9.03
CA PHE A 139 -9.67 10.80 -9.11
C PHE A 139 -8.61 11.16 -8.08
N LEU A 140 -8.15 12.42 -8.07
CA LEU A 140 -7.14 12.91 -7.13
C LEU A 140 -7.56 12.66 -5.67
N LYS A 141 -8.82 12.95 -5.31
CA LYS A 141 -9.33 12.70 -3.97
C LYS A 141 -9.31 11.21 -3.61
N ALA A 142 -9.74 10.34 -4.53
CA ALA A 142 -9.73 8.90 -4.30
C ALA A 142 -8.31 8.31 -4.27
N TYR A 143 -7.37 8.93 -4.99
CA TYR A 143 -5.99 8.46 -5.13
C TYR A 143 -5.00 9.00 -4.11
N ASP A 144 -5.35 10.03 -3.33
CA ASP A 144 -4.39 10.82 -2.55
C ASP A 144 -3.48 9.95 -1.65
N PHE A 145 -4.05 8.91 -1.03
CA PHE A 145 -3.28 7.99 -0.20
C PHE A 145 -2.43 6.98 -0.99
N LEU A 146 -2.70 6.71 -2.27
CA LEU A 146 -1.99 5.74 -3.12
C LEU A 146 -0.84 6.32 -3.94
N PHE A 147 -0.57 7.62 -3.84
CA PHE A 147 0.64 8.18 -4.43
C PHE A 147 1.90 7.49 -3.89
N VAL A 148 2.98 7.51 -4.69
CA VAL A 148 4.24 6.85 -4.35
C VAL A 148 4.70 7.31 -2.97
N GLY A 149 4.75 6.33 -2.06
CA GLY A 149 4.95 6.45 -0.63
C GLY A 149 4.87 5.06 0.02
N LYS A 150 4.37 4.93 1.26
CA LYS A 150 4.39 3.66 1.99
C LYS A 150 3.73 2.47 1.28
N PHE A 151 2.59 2.66 0.60
CA PHE A 151 1.91 1.57 -0.11
C PHE A 151 2.70 1.09 -1.33
N TYR A 152 3.45 1.99 -1.98
CA TYR A 152 4.29 1.65 -3.13
C TYR A 152 5.45 0.73 -2.73
N GLU A 153 5.98 0.87 -1.52
CA GLU A 153 7.07 0.02 -1.03
C GLU A 153 6.65 -1.46 -0.93
N ILE A 154 5.38 -1.72 -0.57
CA ILE A 154 4.83 -3.09 -0.60
C ILE A 154 4.67 -3.60 -2.04
N TYR A 155 4.30 -2.74 -2.98
CA TYR A 155 4.25 -3.10 -4.40
C TYR A 155 5.63 -3.46 -4.96
N VAL A 156 6.67 -2.72 -4.57
CA VAL A 156 8.06 -3.02 -4.90
C VAL A 156 8.49 -4.35 -4.28
N LEU A 157 8.16 -4.58 -3.01
CA LEU A 157 8.48 -5.82 -2.31
C LEU A 157 7.83 -7.03 -2.97
N ASN A 158 6.55 -6.96 -3.35
CA ASN A 158 5.88 -8.02 -4.11
C ASN A 158 6.59 -8.33 -5.43
N ASN A 159 7.05 -7.32 -6.17
CA ASN A 159 7.78 -7.56 -7.42
C ASN A 159 9.13 -8.24 -7.19
N TYR A 160 9.83 -7.88 -6.11
CA TYR A 160 11.05 -8.57 -5.69
C TYR A 160 10.80 -10.04 -5.33
N LEU A 161 9.73 -10.32 -4.57
CA LEU A 161 9.37 -11.66 -4.10
C LEU A 161 8.86 -12.59 -5.21
N LYS A 162 8.37 -12.07 -6.34
CA LYS A 162 8.08 -12.91 -7.52
C LYS A 162 9.30 -13.65 -8.07
N HIS A 163 10.51 -13.19 -7.72
CA HIS A 163 11.77 -13.75 -8.18
C HIS A 163 12.65 -14.25 -7.04
N ASN A 164 12.21 -14.12 -5.78
CA ASN A 164 12.98 -14.47 -4.59
C ASN A 164 12.06 -15.03 -3.51
N THR A 165 12.55 -15.95 -2.69
CA THR A 165 11.83 -16.32 -1.48
C THR A 165 11.82 -15.17 -0.47
N VAL A 166 10.78 -15.11 0.37
CA VAL A 166 10.78 -14.17 1.48
C VAL A 166 11.84 -14.61 2.48
N VAL A 167 12.90 -13.82 2.64
CA VAL A 167 13.96 -14.11 3.62
C VAL A 167 13.59 -13.45 4.94
N MET A 168 13.08 -14.24 5.88
CA MET A 168 12.59 -13.73 7.17
C MET A 168 13.02 -14.55 8.39
N SER A 169 14.02 -15.42 8.21
CA SER A 169 14.40 -16.38 9.25
C SER A 169 14.88 -15.72 10.52
N TYR A 170 15.42 -14.50 10.48
CA TYR A 170 15.89 -13.78 11.67
C TYR A 170 14.82 -12.85 12.24
N ALA A 171 14.51 -13.02 13.53
CA ALA A 171 13.59 -12.20 14.29
C ALA A 171 14.31 -11.73 15.57
N PRO A 172 15.20 -10.72 15.48
CA PRO A 172 15.94 -10.24 16.63
C PRO A 172 15.00 -9.78 17.73
N LYS A 173 15.37 -10.09 18.97
CA LYS A 173 14.73 -9.53 20.15
C LYS A 173 15.62 -8.45 20.74
N ALA A 174 15.03 -7.32 21.10
CA ALA A 174 15.72 -6.21 21.71
C ALA A 174 14.98 -5.74 22.97
N MET A 175 15.75 -5.25 23.94
CA MET A 175 15.18 -4.54 25.08
C MET A 175 14.91 -3.10 24.69
N LEU A 176 13.64 -2.70 24.68
CA LEU A 176 13.21 -1.32 24.51
C LEU A 176 12.62 -0.86 25.84
N GLY A 177 13.38 -0.02 26.56
CA GLY A 177 13.09 0.29 27.97
C GLY A 177 13.16 -0.96 28.84
N HIS A 178 12.05 -1.31 29.49
CA HIS A 178 11.92 -2.51 30.33
C HIS A 178 11.16 -3.67 29.66
N ARG A 179 10.93 -3.60 28.34
CA ARG A 179 10.19 -4.61 27.60
C ARG A 179 11.08 -5.26 26.55
N GLU A 180 11.07 -6.58 26.49
CA GLU A 180 11.60 -7.32 25.36
C GLU A 180 10.62 -7.20 24.19
N VAL A 181 11.14 -6.86 23.01
CA VAL A 181 10.37 -6.74 21.77
C VAL A 181 11.01 -7.60 20.71
N SER A 182 10.21 -8.45 20.07
CA SER A 182 10.61 -9.24 18.90
C SER A 182 10.38 -8.42 17.63
N ILE A 183 11.36 -8.42 16.74
CA ILE A 183 11.39 -7.55 15.56
C ILE A 183 11.63 -8.41 14.33
N PRO A 184 10.67 -9.26 13.92
CA PRO A 184 10.77 -9.98 12.67
C PRO A 184 10.65 -9.01 11.48
N PHE A 185 11.45 -9.24 10.45
CA PHE A 185 11.51 -8.38 9.29
C PHE A 185 11.78 -9.16 8.00
N VAL A 186 11.37 -8.60 6.87
CA VAL A 186 11.72 -9.13 5.55
C VAL A 186 13.07 -8.58 5.16
N HIS A 187 14.06 -9.45 4.97
CA HIS A 187 15.45 -9.12 4.69
C HIS A 187 15.74 -9.12 3.18
N ILE A 188 16.43 -8.08 2.70
CA ILE A 188 16.93 -7.95 1.34
C ILE A 188 18.41 -7.59 1.38
N GLY A 189 19.24 -8.36 0.67
CA GLY A 189 20.68 -8.14 0.62
C GLY A 189 21.25 -8.26 -0.79
N LYS A 190 22.50 -7.83 -0.94
CA LYS A 190 23.25 -8.02 -2.19
C LYS A 190 23.56 -9.51 -2.41
N PRO A 191 23.49 -10.04 -3.65
CA PRO A 191 23.27 -9.31 -4.92
C PRO A 191 21.80 -9.25 -5.37
N ASN A 192 20.86 -9.77 -4.59
CA ASN A 192 19.45 -9.89 -4.99
C ASN A 192 18.74 -8.52 -5.07
N ASP A 193 19.28 -7.50 -4.40
CA ASP A 193 18.84 -6.12 -4.46
C ASP A 193 18.72 -5.55 -5.89
N ARG A 194 19.46 -6.12 -6.86
CA ARG A 194 19.39 -5.74 -8.28
C ARG A 194 18.01 -5.95 -8.91
N LEU A 195 17.15 -6.76 -8.28
CA LEU A 195 15.78 -7.02 -8.72
C LEU A 195 14.76 -6.02 -8.13
N LEU A 196 15.20 -5.12 -7.23
CA LEU A 196 14.35 -4.05 -6.73
C LEU A 196 14.21 -2.93 -7.78
N ASN A 197 12.97 -2.53 -8.02
CA ASN A 197 12.69 -1.25 -8.67
C ASN A 197 13.14 -0.09 -7.78
N ALA A 198 13.31 1.10 -8.37
CA ALA A 198 13.57 2.33 -7.62
C ALA A 198 12.51 2.53 -6.52
N SER A 199 13.00 2.72 -5.30
CA SER A 199 12.22 2.72 -4.05
C SER A 199 13.07 3.22 -2.88
N VAL A 200 12.46 3.40 -1.72
CA VAL A 200 13.19 3.63 -0.47
C VAL A 200 14.10 2.45 -0.16
N PHE A 201 13.62 1.20 -0.30
CA PHE A 201 14.48 0.01 -0.16
C PHE A 201 15.76 0.08 -0.97
N LYS A 202 15.63 0.36 -2.28
CA LYS A 202 16.78 0.37 -3.19
C LYS A 202 17.76 1.48 -2.83
N THR A 203 17.23 2.66 -2.50
CA THR A 203 18.03 3.81 -2.07
C THR A 203 18.82 3.51 -0.79
N LEU A 204 18.21 2.85 0.20
CA LEU A 204 18.87 2.47 1.45
C LEU A 204 19.97 1.41 1.29
N ILE A 205 19.92 0.58 0.23
CA ILE A 205 20.97 -0.40 -0.11
C ILE A 205 22.13 0.26 -0.84
N ASP A 206 21.83 1.24 -1.70
CA ASP A 206 22.81 1.88 -2.58
C ASP A 206 23.59 2.98 -1.89
N HIS A 207 23.03 3.55 -0.82
CA HIS A 207 23.62 4.70 -0.14
C HIS A 207 23.77 4.48 1.38
N GLU A 208 24.77 5.14 1.93
CA GLU A 208 24.96 5.25 3.38
C GLU A 208 24.14 6.42 3.94
N LEU A 209 23.59 6.22 5.13
CA LEU A 209 22.93 7.28 5.88
C LEU A 209 23.93 7.92 6.84
N ASP A 210 23.83 9.23 7.02
CA ASP A 210 24.55 9.94 8.08
C ASP A 210 23.99 9.59 9.47
N GLU A 211 24.55 10.21 10.50
CA GLU A 211 24.14 10.01 11.90
C GLU A 211 22.69 10.44 12.19
N HIS A 212 22.12 11.32 11.36
CA HIS A 212 20.75 11.79 11.46
C HIS A 212 19.78 11.00 10.56
N GLY A 213 20.27 9.97 9.86
CA GLY A 213 19.47 9.16 8.95
C GLY A 213 19.22 9.85 7.60
N LYS A 214 20.06 10.80 7.20
CA LYS A 214 19.94 11.56 5.94
C LYS A 214 20.99 11.12 4.93
N LEU A 215 20.69 11.39 3.67
CA LEU A 215 21.53 11.10 2.52
C LEU A 215 22.19 12.39 2.05
N ALA A 216 23.47 12.30 1.65
CA ALA A 216 24.12 13.38 0.89
C ALA A 216 23.29 13.67 -0.37
N SER A 217 22.94 14.94 -0.58
CA SER A 217 22.00 15.33 -1.63
C SER A 217 22.54 14.93 -3.01
N ILE A 218 21.80 14.06 -3.68
CA ILE A 218 21.84 13.89 -5.12
C ILE A 218 20.68 14.76 -5.63
N GLU A 219 20.96 15.76 -6.46
CA GLU A 219 19.91 16.61 -7.03
C GLU A 219 18.85 15.75 -7.75
N ASP A 220 17.57 16.03 -7.47
CA ASP A 220 16.36 15.53 -8.15
C ASP A 220 15.96 14.03 -8.02
N ASP A 221 16.46 13.28 -7.03
CA ASP A 221 15.92 11.93 -6.76
C ASP A 221 14.69 11.94 -5.81
N TYR A 222 13.56 11.40 -6.31
CA TYR A 222 12.29 11.37 -5.58
C TYR A 222 12.35 10.57 -4.27
N PHE A 223 13.07 9.46 -4.22
CA PHE A 223 13.16 8.60 -3.03
C PHE A 223 14.18 9.13 -2.02
N VAL A 224 15.27 9.74 -2.49
CA VAL A 224 16.17 10.53 -1.64
C VAL A 224 15.40 11.64 -0.95
N ASN A 225 14.52 12.35 -1.67
CA ASN A 225 13.69 13.40 -1.09
C ASN A 225 12.72 12.86 -0.02
N ILE A 226 12.10 11.69 -0.23
CA ILE A 226 11.26 11.04 0.79
C ILE A 226 12.07 10.73 2.05
N ILE A 227 13.26 10.13 1.89
CA ILE A 227 14.14 9.77 3.02
C ILE A 227 14.56 11.04 3.76
N ASN A 228 15.07 12.04 3.05
CA ASN A 228 15.54 13.27 3.68
C ASN A 228 14.41 14.04 4.39
N ALA A 229 13.19 14.03 3.85
CA ALA A 229 12.04 14.68 4.48
C ALA A 229 11.49 13.92 5.70
N THR A 230 11.50 12.57 5.68
CA THR A 230 10.71 11.78 6.64
C THR A 230 11.52 10.87 7.55
N ALA A 231 12.79 10.58 7.21
CA ALA A 231 13.61 9.65 7.99
C ALA A 231 13.83 10.15 9.41
N ARG A 232 13.58 9.26 10.37
CA ARG A 232 13.83 9.46 11.80
C ARG A 232 14.52 8.22 12.39
N PRO A 233 15.67 8.36 13.04
CA PRO A 233 16.27 7.25 13.79
C PRO A 233 15.33 6.78 14.91
N VAL A 234 15.16 5.47 15.08
CA VAL A 234 14.28 4.87 16.09
C VAL A 234 15.09 4.19 17.19
N CYS A 235 15.86 3.16 16.82
CA CYS A 235 16.68 2.40 17.74
C CYS A 235 17.79 1.62 17.00
N SER A 236 18.60 0.86 17.73
CA SER A 236 19.55 -0.10 17.16
C SER A 236 19.28 -1.48 17.74
N VAL A 237 19.34 -2.49 16.87
CA VAL A 237 18.97 -3.87 17.19
C VAL A 237 20.03 -4.79 16.59
N GLY A 238 20.90 -5.34 17.45
CA GLY A 238 22.07 -6.09 16.99
C GLY A 238 22.95 -5.23 16.08
N GLY A 239 23.22 -5.72 14.86
CA GLY A 239 23.99 -5.00 13.84
C GLY A 239 23.15 -4.06 12.95
N TYR A 240 21.86 -3.89 13.22
CA TYR A 240 20.95 -3.08 12.40
C TYR A 240 20.61 -1.76 13.09
N LYS A 241 20.60 -0.68 12.31
CA LYS A 241 20.01 0.60 12.71
C LYS A 241 18.58 0.67 12.18
N VAL A 242 17.63 1.06 13.02
CA VAL A 242 16.23 1.17 12.66
C VAL A 242 15.87 2.63 12.39
N TYR A 243 15.23 2.87 11.25
CA TYR A 243 14.75 4.18 10.84
C TYR A 243 13.25 4.10 10.49
N ASP A 244 12.47 5.05 10.99
CA ASP A 244 11.13 5.32 10.50
C ASP A 244 11.24 6.22 9.27
N ILE A 245 10.82 5.70 8.12
CA ILE A 245 10.81 6.46 6.87
C ILE A 245 9.41 6.36 6.29
N ASN A 246 8.73 7.51 6.22
CA ASN A 246 7.37 7.61 5.72
C ASN A 246 6.36 6.68 6.43
N GLY A 247 6.54 6.47 7.75
CA GLY A 247 5.67 5.65 8.58
C GLY A 247 5.95 4.14 8.49
N LEU A 248 7.15 3.76 8.05
CA LEU A 248 7.60 2.37 7.94
C LEU A 248 8.93 2.19 8.65
N ASP A 249 9.05 1.14 9.45
CA ASP A 249 10.28 0.81 10.18
C ASP A 249 11.22 -0.01 9.28
N TYR A 250 12.25 0.65 8.78
CA TYR A 250 13.32 0.03 8.00
C TYR A 250 14.50 -0.35 8.90
N LEU A 251 15.04 -1.55 8.70
CA LEU A 251 16.24 -2.03 9.36
C LEU A 251 17.41 -1.95 8.37
N LYS A 252 18.34 -1.02 8.56
CA LYS A 252 19.53 -0.88 7.72
C LYS A 252 20.73 -1.56 8.37
N GLY A 253 21.27 -2.56 7.68
CA GLY A 253 22.57 -3.16 7.96
C GLY A 253 23.63 -2.66 6.98
N GLY A 254 24.86 -3.18 7.07
CA GLY A 254 25.96 -2.75 6.20
C GLY A 254 25.73 -3.05 4.72
N SER A 255 25.24 -4.24 4.38
CA SER A 255 24.98 -4.66 2.98
C SER A 255 23.55 -5.17 2.76
N SER A 256 22.64 -4.85 3.67
CA SER A 256 21.26 -5.30 3.64
C SER A 256 20.32 -4.24 4.20
N VAL A 257 19.07 -4.34 3.77
CA VAL A 257 17.95 -3.58 4.31
C VAL A 257 16.83 -4.55 4.62
N GLY A 258 16.01 -4.22 5.61
CA GLY A 258 14.78 -4.93 5.89
C GLY A 258 13.63 -4.00 6.18
N LEU A 259 12.41 -4.53 6.05
CA LEU A 259 11.19 -3.87 6.48
C LEU A 259 10.54 -4.71 7.57
N SER A 260 10.21 -4.07 8.70
CA SER A 260 9.56 -4.78 9.80
C SER A 260 8.22 -5.36 9.35
N MET A 261 7.90 -6.56 9.81
CA MET A 261 6.61 -7.19 9.46
C MET A 261 5.43 -6.44 10.07
N GLU A 262 5.62 -5.82 11.24
CA GLU A 262 4.61 -4.95 11.85
C GLU A 262 4.30 -3.73 10.98
N SER A 263 5.27 -3.19 10.25
CA SER A 263 5.02 -2.13 9.26
C SER A 263 4.21 -2.63 8.06
N ILE A 264 4.36 -3.89 7.65
CA ILE A 264 3.54 -4.51 6.59
C ILE A 264 2.09 -4.67 7.08
N VAL A 265 1.89 -5.09 8.33
CA VAL A 265 0.56 -5.16 8.95
C VAL A 265 -0.07 -3.77 9.06
N GLU A 266 0.69 -2.76 9.47
CA GLU A 266 0.22 -1.38 9.51
C GLU A 266 -0.22 -0.87 8.13
N VAL A 267 0.54 -1.18 7.07
CA VAL A 267 0.14 -0.87 5.70
C VAL A 267 -1.16 -1.59 5.31
N ALA A 268 -1.33 -2.85 5.70
CA ALA A 268 -2.57 -3.58 5.43
C ALA A 268 -3.79 -2.90 6.08
N HIS A 269 -3.66 -2.52 7.36
CA HIS A 269 -4.70 -1.80 8.10
C HIS A 269 -5.09 -0.50 7.42
N GLU A 270 -4.10 0.33 7.10
CA GLU A 270 -4.33 1.62 6.49
C GLU A 270 -4.89 1.51 5.07
N LEU A 271 -4.37 0.59 4.26
CA LEU A 271 -4.83 0.39 2.88
C LEU A 271 -6.31 0.01 2.86
N VAL A 272 -6.66 -0.99 3.66
CA VAL A 272 -8.05 -1.46 3.79
C VAL A 272 -8.96 -0.36 4.32
N SER A 273 -8.54 0.37 5.35
CA SER A 273 -9.33 1.44 5.96
C SER A 273 -9.55 2.62 5.02
N ASN A 274 -8.52 3.03 4.28
CA ASN A 274 -8.61 4.12 3.31
C ASN A 274 -9.50 3.74 2.13
N ILE A 275 -9.34 2.53 1.58
CA ILE A 275 -10.21 2.02 0.51
C ILE A 275 -11.66 1.95 0.98
N ALA A 276 -11.91 1.35 2.16
CA ALA A 276 -13.25 1.22 2.71
C ALA A 276 -13.91 2.60 2.88
N ARG A 277 -13.19 3.60 3.42
CA ARG A 277 -13.69 4.96 3.59
C ARG A 277 -14.13 5.59 2.26
N VAL A 278 -13.28 5.53 1.23
CA VAL A 278 -13.62 6.05 -0.10
C VAL A 278 -14.80 5.29 -0.70
N PHE A 279 -14.86 3.97 -0.52
CA PHE A 279 -15.93 3.14 -1.04
C PHE A 279 -17.28 3.42 -0.34
N ILE A 280 -17.28 3.64 0.97
CA ILE A 280 -18.46 4.07 1.75
C ILE A 280 -18.93 5.44 1.27
N GLU A 281 -18.03 6.42 1.15
CA GLU A 281 -18.35 7.75 0.65
C GLU A 281 -18.97 7.71 -0.75
N SER A 282 -18.52 6.78 -1.59
CA SER A 282 -19.03 6.56 -2.94
C SER A 282 -20.33 5.75 -3.00
N SER A 283 -20.73 5.08 -1.90
CA SER A 283 -21.88 4.16 -1.84
C SER A 283 -22.99 4.65 -0.91
N LYS A 284 -23.14 5.97 -0.72
CA LYS A 284 -24.14 6.56 0.20
C LYS A 284 -25.57 6.08 -0.02
N THR A 285 -25.90 5.58 -1.21
CA THR A 285 -27.21 5.02 -1.55
C THR A 285 -27.40 3.55 -1.14
N ASN A 286 -26.38 2.91 -0.54
CA ASN A 286 -26.43 1.52 -0.08
C ASN A 286 -25.92 1.42 1.38
N PRO A 287 -26.81 1.64 2.38
CA PRO A 287 -26.46 1.62 3.79
C PRO A 287 -25.87 0.28 4.26
N ASP A 288 -26.38 -0.85 3.77
CA ASP A 288 -25.93 -2.19 4.15
C ASP A 288 -24.46 -2.44 3.81
N ARG A 289 -24.02 -1.96 2.63
CA ARG A 289 -22.61 -1.99 2.25
C ARG A 289 -21.77 -1.16 3.20
N GLY A 290 -22.25 0.03 3.56
CA GLY A 290 -21.60 0.89 4.55
C GLY A 290 -21.36 0.18 5.89
N ILE A 291 -22.38 -0.49 6.41
CA ILE A 291 -22.29 -1.27 7.66
C ILE A 291 -21.25 -2.39 7.53
N LYS A 292 -21.26 -3.15 6.43
CA LYS A 292 -20.31 -4.25 6.20
C LYS A 292 -18.86 -3.76 6.11
N LEU A 293 -18.64 -2.64 5.42
CA LEU A 293 -17.30 -2.05 5.28
C LEU A 293 -16.80 -1.46 6.60
N ASN A 294 -17.66 -0.81 7.39
CA ASN A 294 -17.28 -0.34 8.73
C ASN A 294 -16.87 -1.49 9.64
N ARG A 295 -17.65 -2.59 9.67
CA ARG A 295 -17.28 -3.80 10.43
C ARG A 295 -15.93 -4.36 9.98
N LEU A 296 -15.66 -4.38 8.68
CA LEU A 296 -14.37 -4.83 8.16
C LEU A 296 -13.22 -3.94 8.64
N VAL A 297 -13.42 -2.62 8.74
CA VAL A 297 -12.45 -1.68 9.32
C VAL A 297 -12.25 -1.94 10.81
N ASP A 298 -13.33 -2.13 11.56
CA ASP A 298 -13.27 -2.45 12.99
C ASP A 298 -12.50 -3.77 13.21
N GLU A 299 -12.79 -4.79 12.40
CA GLU A 299 -12.13 -6.09 12.46
C GLU A 299 -10.64 -6.01 12.13
N ILE A 300 -10.25 -5.33 11.05
CA ILE A 300 -8.83 -5.25 10.69
C ILE A 300 -8.05 -4.47 11.75
N THR A 301 -8.61 -3.37 12.26
CA THR A 301 -7.93 -2.48 13.23
C THR A 301 -8.03 -2.95 14.69
N ALA A 302 -8.77 -4.03 14.98
CA ALA A 302 -8.95 -4.55 16.34
C ALA A 302 -7.64 -4.84 17.08
N ARG A 303 -6.57 -5.24 16.37
CA ARG A 303 -5.24 -5.48 16.94
C ARG A 303 -4.29 -4.40 16.45
N PRO A 304 -3.92 -3.40 17.28
CA PRO A 304 -3.05 -2.32 16.81
C PRO A 304 -1.69 -2.87 16.37
N PRO A 305 -1.13 -2.41 15.24
CA PRO A 305 0.23 -2.75 14.84
C PRO A 305 1.25 -2.37 15.92
N LYS A 306 2.18 -3.26 16.23
CA LYS A 306 3.20 -3.09 17.26
C LYS A 306 4.52 -2.62 16.63
N THR A 307 4.44 -1.61 15.76
CA THR A 307 5.62 -1.02 15.11
C THR A 307 6.58 -0.43 16.14
N LEU A 308 7.87 -0.48 15.85
CA LEU A 308 8.92 -0.01 16.76
C LEU A 308 8.76 1.47 17.07
N THR A 309 8.42 2.26 16.06
CA THR A 309 8.13 3.68 16.23
C THR A 309 7.01 3.93 17.24
N LYS A 310 5.96 3.08 17.29
CA LYS A 310 4.90 3.20 18.29
C LYS A 310 5.34 2.73 19.67
N LEU A 311 6.14 1.66 19.74
CA LEU A 311 6.61 1.11 21.00
C LEU A 311 7.62 2.00 21.72
N VAL A 312 8.44 2.77 20.99
CA VAL A 312 9.40 3.71 21.57
C VAL A 312 8.72 4.99 22.09
N ASN A 313 7.60 5.39 21.50
CA ASN A 313 6.86 6.60 21.87
C ASN A 313 5.71 6.37 22.87
N ALA A 314 5.50 5.13 23.33
CA ALA A 314 4.44 4.73 24.26
C ALA A 314 4.93 4.62 25.71
#